data_AF-A0A7R9UUP0-F1
#
_entry.id   AF-A0A7R9UUP0-F1
#
_cell.length_a   1.000
_cell.length_b   1.000
_cell.length_c   1.000
_cell.angle_alpha   90.00
_cell.angle_beta   90.00
_cell.angle_gamma   90.00
#
_symmetry.space_group_name_H-M   'P 1'
#
loop_
_entity.id
_entity.type
_entity.pdbx_description
1 polymer ?
#
loop_
_entity_poly.entity_id
_entity_poly.type
_entity_poly.pdbx_seq_one_letter_code
_entity_poly.pdbx_strand_id
1 'polypeptide(L)'
;SPEWHETFALDDTSAEATAVIDVWREREGSTDEYFGKVTLPVAELRTLHSAHYELVQGRIELSAIFAPEHSTAVAAREHARGAETERLAPPAATAVVSSIP
;
A
#
# COMPACT_ATOMS: atom_id res chain seq x y z
N SER A 1 -20.52 6.86 7.25
CA SER A 1 -19.33 6.01 7.15
C SER A 1 -18.83 6.09 5.72
N PRO A 2 -17.57 6.48 5.47
CA PRO A 2 -17.02 6.47 4.12
C PRO A 2 -16.83 5.03 3.62
N GLU A 3 -16.83 4.85 2.30
CA GLU A 3 -16.52 3.60 1.61
C GLU A 3 -15.50 3.92 0.51
N TRP A 4 -14.43 3.13 0.40
CA TRP A 4 -13.31 3.40 -0.51
C TRP A 4 -13.30 2.49 -1.75
N HIS A 5 -13.49 1.17 -1.58
CA HIS A 5 -13.47 0.19 -2.69
C HIS A 5 -12.19 0.26 -3.56
N GLU A 6 -11.04 0.40 -2.92
CA GLU A 6 -9.75 0.64 -3.57
C GLU A 6 -8.94 -0.64 -3.83
N THR A 7 -8.02 -0.58 -4.79
CA THR A 7 -7.09 -1.68 -5.13
C THR A 7 -5.65 -1.24 -4.93
N PHE A 8 -4.85 -2.10 -4.28
CA PHE A 8 -3.44 -1.87 -3.99
C PHE A 8 -2.59 -3.03 -4.51
N ALA A 9 -1.44 -2.72 -5.11
CA ALA A 9 -0.42 -3.70 -5.44
C ALA A 9 0.49 -3.92 -4.23
N LEU A 10 0.87 -5.19 -3.98
CA LEU A 10 1.78 -5.56 -2.90
C LEU A 10 3.07 -6.15 -3.49
N ASP A 11 4.21 -5.53 -3.18
CA ASP A 11 5.52 -5.99 -3.65
C ASP A 11 5.97 -7.29 -2.95
N ASP A 12 5.68 -7.41 -1.65
CA ASP A 12 5.95 -8.61 -0.86
C ASP A 12 4.64 -9.30 -0.46
N THR A 13 4.51 -10.54 -0.90
CA THR A 13 3.36 -11.40 -0.62
C THR A 13 3.77 -12.69 0.10
N SER A 14 4.95 -12.70 0.71
CA SER A 14 5.41 -13.80 1.54
C SER A 14 4.47 -14.04 2.74
N ALA A 15 4.48 -15.26 3.28
CA ALA A 15 3.60 -15.61 4.40
C ALA A 15 3.95 -14.84 5.70
N GLU A 16 5.21 -14.40 5.83
CA GLU A 16 5.71 -13.62 6.96
C GLU A 16 5.48 -12.11 6.77
N ALA A 17 5.05 -11.67 5.57
CA ALA A 17 4.79 -10.27 5.30
C ALA A 17 3.57 -9.78 6.10
N THR A 18 3.64 -8.52 6.52
CA THR A 18 2.59 -7.86 7.29
C THR A 18 2.13 -6.60 6.56
N ALA A 19 0.83 -6.49 6.34
CA ALA A 19 0.20 -5.29 5.83
C ALA A 19 -0.16 -4.37 6.99
N VAL A 20 0.12 -3.08 6.81
CA VAL A 20 -0.22 -2.01 7.75
C VAL A 20 -1.15 -1.03 7.06
N ILE A 21 -2.31 -0.79 7.64
CA ILE A 21 -3.33 0.12 7.14
C ILE A 21 -3.51 1.21 8.19
N ASP A 22 -3.00 2.41 7.89
CA ASP A 22 -3.19 3.59 8.73
C ASP A 22 -4.36 4.42 8.19
N VAL A 23 -5.27 4.80 9.07
CA VAL A 23 -6.47 5.58 8.72
C VAL A 23 -6.28 7.02 9.18
N TRP A 24 -6.47 7.94 8.26
CA TRP A 24 -6.32 9.38 8.47
C TRP A 24 -7.57 10.12 8.02
N ARG A 25 -7.86 11.24 8.69
CA ARG A 25 -8.84 12.23 8.24
C ARG A 25 -8.08 13.45 7.74
N GLU A 26 -8.21 13.70 6.45
CA GLU A 26 -7.73 14.92 5.84
C GLU A 26 -8.44 16.14 6.42
N ARG A 27 -7.67 17.20 6.71
CA ARG A 27 -8.22 18.48 7.21
C ARG A 27 -7.66 19.65 6.41
N GLU A 28 -8.53 20.39 5.75
CA GLU A 28 -8.12 21.58 5.01
C GLU A 28 -7.51 22.64 5.94
N GLY A 29 -6.30 23.10 5.61
CA GLY A 29 -5.58 24.14 6.36
C GLY A 29 -5.06 23.70 7.74
N SER A 30 -5.06 22.39 8.04
CA SER A 30 -4.53 21.84 9.29
C SER A 30 -3.74 20.55 9.03
N THR A 31 -3.13 20.01 10.09
CA THR A 31 -2.52 18.68 10.02
C THR A 31 -3.61 17.61 10.03
N ASP A 32 -3.43 16.60 9.18
CA ASP A 32 -4.31 15.45 9.14
C ASP A 32 -4.43 14.79 10.51
N GLU A 33 -5.64 14.36 10.82
CA GLU A 33 -5.94 13.71 12.08
C GLU A 33 -5.80 12.19 11.93
N TYR A 34 -4.95 11.60 12.75
CA TYR A 34 -4.79 10.15 12.81
C TYR A 34 -5.98 9.47 13.52
N PHE A 35 -6.61 8.51 12.83
CA PHE A 35 -7.77 7.77 13.33
C PHE A 35 -7.40 6.41 13.93
N GLY A 36 -6.36 5.76 13.42
CA GLY A 36 -5.89 4.48 13.95
C GLY A 36 -5.14 3.65 12.92
N LYS A 37 -4.77 2.43 13.33
CA LYS A 37 -3.98 1.49 12.55
C LYS A 37 -4.54 0.08 12.70
N VAL A 38 -4.56 -0.62 11.58
CA VAL A 38 -4.80 -2.06 11.50
C VAL A 38 -3.53 -2.72 10.98
N THR A 39 -3.14 -3.84 11.59
CA THR A 39 -1.93 -4.59 11.20
C THR A 39 -2.30 -6.06 11.08
N LEU A 40 -2.13 -6.61 9.89
CA LEU A 40 -2.57 -7.96 9.55
C LEU A 40 -1.48 -8.68 8.77
N PRO A 41 -1.24 -9.98 9.01
CA PRO A 41 -0.44 -10.79 8.12
C PRO A 41 -1.03 -10.78 6.71
N VAL A 42 -0.19 -10.74 5.68
CA VAL A 42 -0.64 -10.84 4.28
C VAL A 42 -1.35 -12.18 4.03
N ALA A 43 -0.96 -13.23 4.75
CA ALA A 43 -1.66 -14.51 4.74
C ALA A 43 -3.14 -14.40 5.14
N GLU A 44 -3.47 -13.53 6.10
CA GLU A 44 -4.85 -13.33 6.56
C GLU A 44 -5.67 -12.54 5.53
N LEU A 45 -5.07 -11.51 4.91
CA LEU A 45 -5.70 -10.73 3.85
C LEU A 45 -6.20 -11.58 2.69
N ARG A 46 -5.51 -12.68 2.37
CA ARG A 46 -5.91 -13.62 1.30
C ARG A 46 -7.25 -14.31 1.55
N THR A 47 -7.65 -14.40 2.81
CA THR A 47 -8.87 -15.09 3.25
C THR A 47 -9.86 -14.15 3.93
N LEU A 48 -9.59 -12.83 3.92
CA LEU A 48 -10.38 -11.85 4.65
C LEU A 48 -11.69 -11.50 3.91
N HIS A 49 -12.78 -12.17 4.29
CA HIS A 49 -14.10 -11.89 3.70
C HIS A 49 -14.73 -10.60 4.22
N SER A 50 -14.80 -10.42 5.54
CA SER A 50 -15.18 -9.17 6.21
C SER A 50 -14.80 -9.30 7.69
N ALA A 51 -14.15 -8.28 8.25
CA ALA A 51 -13.90 -8.18 9.68
C ALA A 51 -13.92 -6.71 10.13
N HIS A 52 -14.31 -6.51 11.38
CA HIS A 52 -14.33 -5.20 12.03
C HIS A 52 -13.08 -5.03 12.89
N TYR A 53 -12.46 -3.86 12.78
CA TYR A 53 -11.29 -3.48 13.56
C TYR A 53 -11.58 -2.18 14.29
N GLU A 54 -11.31 -2.19 15.60
CA GLU A 54 -11.37 -0.98 16.42
C GLU A 54 -10.15 -0.10 16.12
N LEU A 55 -10.40 1.20 15.99
CA LEU A 55 -9.39 2.22 15.78
C LEU A 55 -9.25 3.05 17.07
N VAL A 56 -8.34 4.04 17.06
CA VAL A 56 -8.26 5.00 18.18
C VAL A 56 -9.57 5.79 18.27
N GLN A 57 -10.16 6.10 17.12
CA GLN A 57 -11.45 6.76 17.02
C GLN A 57 -12.40 5.99 16.09
N GLY A 58 -13.32 5.23 16.67
CA GLY A 58 -14.33 4.47 15.93
C GLY A 58 -13.82 3.12 15.45
N ARG A 59 -14.40 2.62 14.35
CA ARG A 59 -14.10 1.30 13.80
C ARG A 59 -14.08 1.32 12.27
N ILE A 60 -13.35 0.39 11.67
CA ILE A 60 -13.34 0.14 10.23
C ILE A 60 -13.77 -1.30 9.95
N GLU A 61 -14.54 -1.49 8.89
CA GLU A 61 -14.80 -2.82 8.32
C GLU A 61 -13.87 -3.01 7.13
N LEU A 62 -13.13 -4.12 7.11
CA LEU A 62 -12.22 -4.48 6.02
C LEU A 62 -12.65 -5.81 5.42
N SER A 63 -12.72 -5.82 4.10
CA SER A 63 -12.86 -7.00 3.24
C SER A 63 -11.79 -6.92 2.17
N ALA A 64 -11.15 -8.05 1.83
CA ALA A 64 -10.10 -8.08 0.82
C ALA A 64 -10.31 -9.24 -0.15
N ILE A 65 -9.98 -8.98 -1.41
CA ILE A 65 -9.91 -10.01 -2.46
C ILE A 65 -8.47 -9.99 -2.97
N PHE A 66 -7.78 -11.11 -2.81
CA PHE A 66 -6.41 -11.24 -3.27
C PHE A 66 -6.39 -11.84 -4.68
N ALA A 67 -6.06 -11.04 -5.67
CA ALA A 67 -5.80 -11.49 -7.03
C ALA A 67 -4.28 -11.69 -7.20
N PRO A 68 -3.77 -12.92 -7.33
CA PRO A 68 -2.38 -13.12 -7.69
C PRO A 68 -2.16 -12.54 -9.09
N GLU A 69 -1.25 -11.58 -9.22
CA GLU A 69 -0.84 -11.13 -10.54
C GLU A 69 -0.27 -12.32 -11.31
N HIS A 70 -0.77 -12.55 -12.52
CA HIS A 70 -0.06 -13.40 -13.47
C HIS A 70 1.28 -12.74 -13.72
N SER A 71 2.34 -13.28 -13.10
CA SER A 71 3.71 -12.83 -13.29
C SER A 71 4.05 -12.81 -14.77
N THR A 72 3.93 -11.65 -15.43
CA THR A 72 4.73 -11.36 -16.62
C THR A 72 6.11 -10.98 -16.12
N ALA A 73 6.90 -12.00 -15.83
CA ALA A 73 8.34 -11.90 -15.73
C ALA A 73 8.91 -11.50 -17.10
N VAL A 74 8.83 -10.22 -17.47
CA VAL A 74 9.58 -9.64 -18.59
C VAL A 74 9.99 -8.22 -18.21
N ALA A 75 11.29 -7.94 -18.36
CA ALA A 75 11.96 -6.64 -18.25
C ALA A 75 12.42 -6.15 -16.85
N ALA A 76 13.34 -6.88 -16.22
CA ALA A 76 14.43 -6.27 -15.42
C ALA A 76 15.68 -7.16 -15.32
N ARG A 77 15.94 -8.00 -16.34
CA ARG A 77 17.13 -8.86 -16.42
C ARG A 77 17.94 -8.64 -17.70
N GLU A 78 18.08 -7.40 -18.15
CA GLU A 78 19.16 -7.02 -19.06
C GLU A 78 19.59 -5.60 -18.73
N HIS A 79 20.57 -5.47 -17.81
CA HIS A 79 21.57 -4.39 -17.72
C HIS A 79 22.19 -4.38 -16.32
N ALA A 80 23.02 -5.38 -16.01
CA ALA A 80 24.06 -5.24 -14.99
C ALA A 80 25.09 -6.37 -15.13
N ARG A 81 25.66 -6.51 -16.34
CA ARG A 81 26.95 -7.17 -16.52
C ARG A 81 27.90 -6.11 -17.06
N GLY A 82 28.75 -5.59 -16.20
CA GLY A 82 29.75 -4.58 -16.55
C GLY A 82 29.96 -3.62 -15.39
N ALA A 83 31.03 -3.85 -14.63
CA ALA A 83 31.51 -2.93 -13.63
C ALA A 83 32.00 -1.64 -14.31
N GLU A 84 31.60 -0.48 -13.78
CA GLU A 84 32.50 0.68 -13.66
C GLU A 84 31.90 1.69 -12.67
N THR A 85 32.75 2.15 -11.77
CA THR A 85 32.55 3.22 -10.79
C THR A 85 32.18 4.53 -11.47
N GLU A 86 31.00 5.08 -11.19
CA GLU A 86 30.81 6.54 -11.29
C GLU A 86 29.67 7.00 -10.37
N ARG A 87 29.93 8.05 -9.58
CA ARG A 87 28.93 8.73 -8.75
C ARG A 87 27.92 9.43 -9.66
N LEU A 88 26.63 9.11 -9.57
CA LEU A 88 25.59 10.00 -10.09
C LEU A 88 24.34 10.00 -9.19
N ALA A 89 23.72 11.19 -9.15
CA ALA A 89 22.73 11.71 -8.22
C ALA A 89 21.46 10.84 -8.01
N PRO A 90 20.74 11.02 -6.89
CA PRO A 90 19.45 10.35 -6.67
C PRO A 90 18.44 10.71 -7.79
N PRO A 91 17.63 9.75 -8.26
CA PRO A 91 16.62 10.01 -9.29
C PRO A 91 15.54 10.95 -8.76
N ALA A 92 15.12 11.88 -9.63
CA ALA A 92 14.10 12.87 -9.38
C ALA A 92 12.77 12.22 -8.98
N ALA A 93 12.20 12.71 -7.87
CA ALA A 93 10.83 12.45 -7.49
C ALA A 93 9.87 12.96 -8.58
N THR A 94 8.90 12.15 -8.96
CA THR A 94 7.70 12.62 -9.66
C THR A 94 6.50 12.22 -8.81
N ALA A 95 5.96 13.20 -8.08
CA ALA A 95 4.64 13.16 -7.50
C ALA A 95 3.63 13.59 -8.58
N VAL A 96 2.53 12.84 -8.73
CA VAL A 96 1.35 13.32 -9.45
C VAL A 96 0.16 13.15 -8.52
N VAL A 97 -0.19 14.25 -7.85
CA VAL A 97 -1.51 14.46 -7.24
C VAL A 97 -2.42 14.98 -8.36
N SER A 98 -3.59 14.38 -8.53
CA SER A 98 -4.66 14.95 -9.35
C SER A 98 -5.88 15.15 -8.47
N SER A 99 -6.12 16.41 -8.08
CA SER A 99 -7.39 16.89 -7.53
C SER A 99 -8.26 17.39 -8.68
N ILE A 100 -9.55 17.05 -8.68
CA ILE A 100 -10.54 17.56 -9.65
C ILE A 100 -11.85 17.86 -8.86
N PRO A 101 -12.57 18.96 -9.16
CA PRO A 101 -13.23 19.86 -8.20
C PRO A 101 -14.56 19.36 -7.61
#